data_AF-A0A0D3IKG9-F1
#
_entry.id   AF-A0A0D3IKG9-F1
#
_cell.length_a   1.000
_cell.length_b   1.000
_cell.length_c   1.000
_cell.angle_alpha   90.00
_cell.angle_beta   90.00
_cell.angle_gamma   90.00
#
_symmetry.space_group_name_H-M   'P 1'
#
loop_
_entity.id
_entity.type
_entity.pdbx_description
1 polymer ?
#
loop_
_entity_poly.entity_id
_entity_poly.type
_entity_poly.pdbx_seq_one_letter_code
_entity_poly.pdbx_strand_id
1 'polypeptide(L)'
;MPTRSTSLLSASSGAAPADEATRIRLACAYIADASHGWRPECHGVDVRSLTAFELFHSRPVQALRYLNVLAYMAIALCETPGWCITAKGTLAAECAADSGSLEAHHTFGFTPLSPLAGGALEACCVLLFVLQLGLKARFMGRHRFARSAPAVLQLLLLTVAAADLAVWCSSVSWRRTPLSRPLRPLFIVFAHRKLLSTFYAVVRMLPAVLELLLLISGLLAFSALISFVLFGPWEPPLAAFASYGSSFYSSFLLLTTTNFPDVALRPYRSSRATVLYFVVFQLTLVFVGLALMPARLEAEYLPLSPRISPYLPISRARVRHLLARRA
;
A
#
# COMPACT_ATOMS: atom_id res chain seq x y z
N MET A 1 -14.89 67.62 -6.36
CA MET A 1 -14.10 67.69 -5.10
C MET A 1 -15.05 67.53 -3.92
N PRO A 2 -14.66 66.87 -2.79
CA PRO A 2 -13.39 66.17 -2.51
C PRO A 2 -13.62 64.63 -2.40
N THR A 3 -12.96 63.77 -3.16
CA THR A 3 -11.70 63.07 -2.81
C THR A 3 -11.57 62.69 -1.33
N ARG A 4 -12.02 61.48 -0.98
CA ARG A 4 -11.65 60.81 0.27
C ARG A 4 -10.67 59.68 -0.06
N SER A 5 -9.43 60.07 -0.28
CA SER A 5 -8.26 59.20 -0.25
C SER A 5 -8.15 58.62 1.16
N THR A 6 -8.57 57.37 1.35
CA THR A 6 -8.23 56.61 2.54
C THR A 6 -6.76 56.24 2.48
N SER A 7 -5.95 57.06 3.13
CA SER A 7 -4.57 56.81 3.52
C SER A 7 -4.48 55.57 4.41
N LEU A 8 -4.34 54.39 3.80
CA LEU A 8 -3.86 53.18 4.47
C LEU A 8 -2.35 53.00 4.25
N LEU A 9 -1.58 54.05 4.51
CA LEU A 9 -0.12 54.00 4.61
C LEU A 9 0.29 54.92 5.77
N SER A 10 -0.13 54.54 6.98
CA SER A 10 0.50 55.02 8.21
C SER A 10 1.37 53.88 8.73
N ALA A 11 2.67 54.15 8.68
CA ALA A 11 3.74 53.24 9.03
C ALA A 11 3.68 52.85 10.52
N SER A 12 3.76 51.55 10.80
CA SER A 12 4.39 51.05 12.03
C SER A 12 5.84 50.66 11.70
N SER A 13 6.69 51.67 11.57
CA SER A 13 8.11 51.56 11.17
C SER A 13 9.04 51.14 12.32
N GLY A 14 8.65 50.14 13.10
CA GLY A 14 9.44 49.66 14.25
C GLY A 14 9.71 48.15 14.31
N ALA A 15 8.92 47.32 13.60
CA ALA A 15 9.01 45.86 13.63
C ALA A 15 9.16 45.22 12.23
N ALA A 16 9.42 46.03 11.20
CA ALA A 16 9.08 45.75 9.80
C ALA A 16 9.93 44.67 9.05
N PRO A 17 11.27 44.59 9.16
CA PRO A 17 12.04 43.74 8.23
C PRO A 17 11.95 42.24 8.54
N ALA A 18 11.86 41.86 9.82
CA ALA A 18 11.73 40.45 10.23
C ALA A 18 10.33 39.88 9.92
N ASP A 19 9.30 40.73 9.98
CA ASP A 19 7.93 40.35 9.63
C ASP A 19 7.77 40.22 8.11
N GLU A 20 8.34 41.13 7.32
CA GLU A 20 8.32 41.06 5.85
C GLU A 20 9.04 39.80 5.33
N ALA A 21 10.24 39.50 5.84
CA ALA A 21 10.96 38.27 5.47
C ALA A 21 10.17 37.00 5.81
N THR A 22 9.45 36.99 6.93
CA THR A 22 8.61 35.86 7.34
C THR A 22 7.42 35.69 6.40
N ARG A 23 6.78 36.79 5.96
CA ARG A 23 5.69 36.77 4.98
C ARG A 23 6.14 36.25 3.61
N ILE A 24 7.34 36.62 3.16
CA ILE A 24 7.91 36.10 1.91
C ILE A 24 8.14 34.58 2.02
N ARG A 25 8.74 34.11 3.11
CA ARG A 25 8.94 32.66 3.36
C ARG A 25 7.62 31.91 3.40
N LEU A 26 6.59 32.49 4.02
CA LEU A 26 5.24 31.93 4.05
C LEU A 26 4.63 31.84 2.63
N ALA A 27 4.76 32.88 1.82
CA ALA A 27 4.29 32.87 0.43
C ALA A 27 5.00 31.79 -0.40
N CYS A 28 6.32 31.65 -0.25
CA CYS A 28 7.10 30.58 -0.87
C CYS A 28 6.62 29.19 -0.41
N ALA A 29 6.31 29.02 0.88
CA ALA A 29 5.77 27.78 1.42
C ALA A 29 4.42 27.42 0.80
N TYR A 30 3.52 28.38 0.59
CA TYR A 30 2.25 28.14 -0.09
C TYR A 30 2.41 27.77 -1.57
N ILE A 31 3.35 28.38 -2.28
CA ILE A 31 3.66 28.01 -3.67
C ILE A 31 4.25 26.59 -3.71
N ALA A 32 5.14 26.26 -2.77
CA ALA A 32 5.69 24.92 -2.63
C ALA A 32 4.58 23.90 -2.31
N ASP A 33 3.68 24.20 -1.38
CA ASP A 33 2.54 23.33 -1.06
C ASP A 33 1.63 23.13 -2.28
N ALA A 34 1.33 24.20 -3.02
CA ALA A 34 0.52 24.15 -4.22
C ALA A 34 1.16 23.30 -5.33
N SER A 35 2.50 23.32 -5.47
CA SER A 35 3.23 22.46 -6.43
C SER A 35 3.34 20.99 -6.00
N HIS A 36 3.32 20.72 -4.70
CA HIS A 36 3.39 19.36 -4.15
C HIS A 36 2.00 18.75 -3.87
N GLY A 37 0.91 19.50 -4.11
CA GLY A 37 -0.47 19.09 -3.83
C GLY A 37 -0.81 19.06 -2.33
N TRP A 38 -0.12 19.84 -1.49
CA TRP A 38 -0.43 19.99 -0.08
C TRP A 38 -1.53 21.04 0.11
N ARG A 39 -2.37 20.85 1.14
CA ARG A 39 -3.35 21.87 1.54
C ARG A 39 -2.62 22.99 2.28
N PRO A 40 -2.97 24.28 2.09
CA PRO A 40 -2.32 25.41 2.75
C PRO A 40 -2.32 25.33 4.28
N GLU A 41 -3.29 24.64 4.88
CA GLU A 41 -3.45 24.50 6.34
C GLU A 41 -2.45 23.52 6.98
N CYS A 42 -1.51 22.96 6.21
CA CYS A 42 -0.66 21.86 6.67
C CYS A 42 0.52 22.27 7.56
N HIS A 43 0.92 23.54 7.63
CA HIS A 43 2.09 23.97 8.42
C HIS A 43 1.80 25.19 9.31
N GLY A 44 2.55 25.36 10.40
CA GLY A 44 2.55 26.56 11.24
C GLY A 44 3.00 27.79 10.47
N VAL A 45 2.53 28.96 10.90
CA VAL A 45 2.93 30.26 10.37
C VAL A 45 4.19 30.78 11.10
N ASP A 46 4.52 30.18 12.24
CA ASP A 46 5.69 30.54 13.06
C ASP A 46 7.01 30.30 12.32
N VAL A 47 8.00 31.16 12.56
CA VAL A 47 9.36 31.06 11.97
C VAL A 47 9.95 29.66 12.19
N ARG A 48 9.78 29.08 13.39
CA ARG A 48 10.28 27.73 13.72
C ARG A 48 9.60 26.62 12.91
N SER A 49 8.32 26.78 12.59
CA SER A 49 7.57 25.82 11.77
C SER A 49 7.93 25.96 10.29
N LEU A 50 8.13 27.19 9.81
CA LEU A 50 8.59 27.47 8.45
C LEU A 50 10.01 26.93 8.20
N THR A 51 10.94 27.11 9.15
CA THR A 51 12.29 26.53 9.03
C THR A 51 12.26 25.00 9.04
N ALA A 52 11.39 24.40 9.87
CA ALA A 52 11.20 22.95 9.86
C ALA A 52 10.59 22.44 8.55
N PHE A 53 9.67 23.21 7.96
CA PHE A 53 9.06 22.92 6.66
C PHE A 53 10.09 22.96 5.52
N GLU A 54 10.91 24.01 5.46
CA GLU A 54 11.99 24.17 4.48
C GLU A 54 13.02 23.05 4.60
N LEU A 55 13.45 22.73 5.82
CA LEU A 55 14.38 21.63 6.07
C LEU A 55 13.80 20.29 5.59
N PHE A 56 12.51 20.03 5.86
CA PHE A 56 11.83 18.79 5.47
C PHE A 56 11.70 18.64 3.94
N HIS A 57 11.56 19.75 3.21
CA HIS A 57 11.44 19.78 1.75
C HIS A 57 12.78 20.01 1.04
N SER A 58 13.88 20.19 1.78
CA SER A 58 15.20 20.28 1.18
C SER A 58 15.59 18.99 0.46
N ARG A 59 16.28 19.14 -0.68
CA ARG A 59 16.78 18.01 -1.48
C ARG A 59 17.61 16.99 -0.69
N PRO A 60 18.56 17.37 0.19
CA PRO A 60 19.35 16.39 0.95
C PRO A 60 18.48 15.60 1.93
N VAL A 61 17.55 16.24 2.66
CA VAL A 61 16.66 15.53 3.60
C VAL A 61 15.68 14.63 2.85
N GLN A 62 15.21 15.06 1.68
CA GLN A 62 14.37 14.23 0.82
C GLN A 62 15.13 13.00 0.30
N ALA A 63 16.38 13.17 -0.14
CA ALA A 63 17.24 12.07 -0.57
C ALA A 63 17.53 11.09 0.58
N LEU A 64 17.90 11.62 1.75
CA LEU A 64 18.12 10.83 2.96
C LEU A 64 16.88 10.01 3.34
N ARG A 65 15.68 10.59 3.23
CA ARG A 65 14.42 9.88 3.48
C ARG A 65 14.23 8.71 2.52
N TYR A 66 14.42 8.91 1.22
CA TYR A 66 14.25 7.84 0.24
C TYR A 66 15.32 6.75 0.40
N LEU A 67 16.57 7.13 0.68
CA LEU A 67 17.65 6.20 0.99
C LEU A 67 17.35 5.39 2.26
N ASN A 68 16.81 6.02 3.30
CA ASN A 68 16.42 5.34 4.54
C ASN A 68 15.31 4.32 4.29
N VAL A 69 14.30 4.68 3.48
CA VAL A 69 13.22 3.76 3.07
C VAL A 69 13.78 2.58 2.27
N LEU A 70 14.67 2.84 1.32
CA LEU A 70 15.32 1.81 0.52
C LEU A 70 16.13 0.86 1.38
N ALA A 71 16.97 1.40 2.28
CA ALA A 71 17.76 0.62 3.22
C ALA A 71 16.86 -0.23 4.13
N TYR A 72 15.83 0.38 4.72
CA TYR A 72 14.90 -0.30 5.61
C TYR A 72 14.15 -1.47 4.95
N MET A 73 13.82 -1.35 3.66
CA MET A 73 13.23 -2.46 2.89
C MET A 73 14.27 -3.49 2.46
N ALA A 74 15.48 -3.06 2.08
CA ALA A 74 16.56 -3.94 1.68
C ALA A 74 17.03 -4.85 2.83
N ILE A 75 16.94 -4.39 4.08
CA ILE A 75 17.22 -5.21 5.27
C ILE A 75 16.41 -6.52 5.23
N ALA A 76 15.16 -6.52 4.74
CA ALA A 76 14.33 -7.72 4.67
C ALA A 76 14.89 -8.81 3.72
N LEU A 77 15.73 -8.44 2.74
CA LEU A 77 16.35 -9.40 1.81
C LEU A 77 17.47 -10.21 2.48
N CYS A 78 18.08 -9.66 3.53
CA CYS A 78 19.24 -10.22 4.19
C CYS A 78 18.95 -10.55 5.68
N GLU A 79 17.69 -10.49 6.11
CA GLU A 79 17.27 -10.90 7.46
C GLU A 79 16.97 -12.39 7.52
N THR A 80 17.14 -12.98 8.69
CA THR A 80 16.61 -14.33 8.95
C THR A 80 15.08 -14.30 8.84
N PRO A 81 14.48 -15.16 8.02
CA PRO A 81 13.04 -15.12 7.78
C PRO A 81 12.29 -15.50 9.05
N GLY A 82 11.08 -14.95 9.21
CA GLY A 82 10.33 -15.09 10.46
C GLY A 82 9.98 -16.56 10.80
N TRP A 83 9.65 -17.38 9.81
CA TRP A 83 9.31 -18.80 10.02
C TRP A 83 10.47 -19.63 10.60
N CYS A 84 11.70 -19.17 10.43
CA CYS A 84 12.91 -19.81 10.94
C CYS A 84 13.12 -19.57 12.45
N ILE A 85 12.38 -18.63 13.04
CA ILE A 85 12.46 -18.29 14.47
C ILE A 85 11.28 -18.95 15.18
N THR A 86 11.58 -19.92 16.06
CA THR A 86 10.53 -20.61 16.83
C THR A 86 9.96 -19.72 17.93
N ALA A 87 8.80 -20.10 18.47
CA ALA A 87 8.16 -19.40 19.59
C ALA A 87 9.03 -19.34 20.87
N LYS A 88 10.03 -20.22 21.00
CA LYS A 88 11.02 -20.25 22.09
C LYS A 88 12.26 -19.41 21.81
N GLY A 89 12.33 -18.76 20.65
CA GLY A 89 13.46 -17.92 20.27
C GLY A 89 14.71 -18.67 19.80
N THR A 90 14.61 -19.99 19.64
CA THR A 90 15.63 -20.82 18.99
C THR A 90 15.38 -20.89 17.49
N LEU A 91 16.42 -21.14 16.70
CA LEU A 91 16.26 -21.48 15.30
C LEU A 91 15.41 -22.75 15.15
N ALA A 92 14.58 -22.81 14.10
CA ALA A 92 13.91 -24.04 13.70
C ALA A 92 14.98 -25.12 13.39
N ALA A 93 14.65 -26.39 13.63
CA ALA A 93 15.59 -27.50 13.46
C ALA A 93 16.17 -27.56 12.04
N GLU A 94 15.35 -27.28 11.03
CA GLU A 94 15.73 -27.19 9.61
C GLU A 94 16.79 -26.11 9.37
N CYS A 95 16.60 -24.91 9.93
CA CYS A 95 17.59 -23.84 9.82
C CYS A 95 18.87 -24.12 10.62
N ALA A 96 18.75 -24.83 11.75
CA ALA A 96 19.87 -25.10 12.64
C ALA A 96 20.80 -26.18 12.06
N ALA A 97 20.22 -27.20 11.43
CA ALA A 97 20.93 -28.32 10.81
C ALA A 97 21.81 -27.85 9.64
N ASP A 98 21.33 -26.90 8.85
CA ASP A 98 22.02 -26.38 7.66
C ASP A 98 22.68 -25.00 7.88
N SER A 99 22.98 -24.62 9.13
CA SER A 99 23.47 -23.28 9.51
C SER A 99 24.76 -22.79 8.80
N GLY A 100 25.45 -23.66 8.04
CA GLY A 100 26.58 -23.34 7.19
C GLY A 100 26.28 -23.23 5.68
N SER A 101 25.09 -23.60 5.21
CA SER A 101 24.70 -23.53 3.80
C SER A 101 23.82 -22.31 3.54
N LEU A 102 24.05 -21.65 2.40
CA LEU A 102 23.25 -20.52 1.91
C LEU A 102 21.78 -20.94 1.64
N GLU A 103 21.53 -22.24 1.52
CA GLU A 103 20.22 -22.85 1.25
C GLU A 103 19.31 -22.90 2.49
N ALA A 104 19.89 -22.90 3.71
CA ALA A 104 19.15 -23.04 4.96
C ALA A 104 18.11 -21.94 5.22
N HIS A 105 18.30 -20.75 4.64
CA HIS A 105 17.46 -19.59 4.90
C HIS A 105 16.61 -19.16 3.69
N HIS A 106 16.74 -19.84 2.54
CA HIS A 106 16.08 -19.47 1.27
C HIS A 106 16.12 -17.94 0.96
N THR A 107 17.21 -17.27 1.33
CA THR A 107 17.36 -15.80 1.27
C THR A 107 17.86 -15.33 -0.10
N PHE A 108 17.22 -15.69 -1.22
CA PHE A 108 17.63 -15.27 -2.58
C PHE A 108 19.14 -15.44 -2.90
N GLY A 109 19.85 -16.32 -2.19
CA GLY A 109 21.32 -16.44 -2.28
C GLY A 109 22.14 -15.37 -1.56
N PHE A 110 21.55 -14.54 -0.71
CA PHE A 110 22.25 -13.62 0.18
C PHE A 110 22.55 -14.27 1.53
N THR A 111 23.72 -13.99 2.08
CA THR A 111 24.06 -14.41 3.45
C THR A 111 23.24 -13.59 4.45
N PRO A 112 22.56 -14.24 5.41
CA PRO A 112 21.79 -13.50 6.41
C PRO A 112 22.75 -12.66 7.27
N LEU A 113 22.35 -11.43 7.55
CA LEU A 113 23.10 -10.56 8.46
C LEU A 113 23.15 -11.20 9.85
N SER A 114 24.26 -10.96 10.55
CA SER A 114 24.32 -11.27 11.97
C SER A 114 23.20 -10.53 12.71
N PRO A 115 22.59 -11.12 13.76
CA PRO A 115 21.49 -10.50 14.48
C PRO A 115 21.83 -9.09 15.00
N LEU A 116 23.10 -8.87 15.37
CA LEU A 116 23.63 -7.59 15.83
C LEU A 116 23.73 -6.56 14.70
N ALA A 117 24.25 -6.94 13.53
CA ALA A 117 24.32 -6.05 12.38
C ALA A 117 22.93 -5.67 11.86
N GLY A 118 22.02 -6.64 11.76
CA GLY A 118 20.62 -6.41 11.36
C GLY A 118 19.90 -5.47 12.32
N GLY A 119 19.97 -5.75 13.63
CA GLY A 119 19.36 -4.91 14.67
C GLY A 119 19.95 -3.49 14.70
N ALA A 120 21.25 -3.32 14.51
CA ALA A 120 21.90 -2.01 14.46
C ALA A 120 21.47 -1.19 13.24
N LEU A 121 21.37 -1.81 12.06
CA LEU A 121 20.87 -1.15 10.85
C LEU A 121 19.40 -0.75 10.99
N GLU A 122 18.57 -1.65 11.54
CA GLU A 122 17.16 -1.35 11.84
C GLU A 122 17.03 -0.20 12.84
N ALA A 123 17.84 -0.19 13.91
CA ALA A 123 17.88 0.89 14.88
C ALA A 123 18.23 2.25 14.25
N CYS A 124 19.24 2.26 13.37
CA CYS A 124 19.63 3.45 12.62
C CYS A 124 18.47 3.96 11.74
N CYS A 125 17.80 3.05 11.03
CA CYS A 125 16.67 3.41 10.17
C CYS A 125 15.48 3.96 10.97
N VAL A 126 15.14 3.33 12.09
CA VAL A 126 14.07 3.75 13.00
C VAL A 126 14.39 5.11 13.61
N LEU A 127 15.63 5.36 14.03
CA LEU A 127 16.06 6.67 14.52
C LEU A 127 15.87 7.77 13.47
N LEU A 128 16.28 7.52 12.23
CA LEU A 128 16.06 8.45 11.12
C LEU A 128 14.57 8.70 10.88
N PHE A 129 13.71 7.68 10.98
CA PHE A 129 12.26 7.86 10.89
C PHE A 129 11.67 8.66 12.06
N VAL A 130 12.17 8.48 13.28
CA VAL A 130 11.78 9.29 14.45
C VAL A 130 12.13 10.76 14.22
N LEU A 131 13.34 11.05 13.75
CA LEU A 131 13.77 12.42 13.42
C LEU A 131 12.90 13.04 12.32
N GLN A 132 12.59 12.28 11.26
CA GLN A 132 11.72 12.73 10.17
C GLN A 132 10.28 13.00 10.64
N LEU A 133 9.73 12.12 11.48
CA LEU A 133 8.39 12.28 12.03
C LEU A 133 8.33 13.44 13.03
N GLY A 134 9.40 13.65 13.81
CA GLY A 134 9.56 14.81 14.68
C GLY A 134 9.59 16.12 13.91
N LEU A 135 10.32 16.17 12.79
CA LEU A 135 10.34 17.33 11.90
C LEU A 135 8.94 17.59 11.30
N LYS A 136 8.24 16.52 10.91
CA LYS A 136 6.85 16.56 10.44
C LYS A 136 5.89 17.09 11.49
N ALA A 137 5.97 16.60 12.72
CA ALA A 137 5.15 17.07 13.83
C ALA A 137 5.45 18.55 14.18
N ARG A 138 6.71 18.97 14.06
CA ARG A 138 7.13 20.36 14.34
C ARG A 138 6.59 21.35 13.32
N PHE A 139 6.65 21.04 12.03
CA PHE A 139 6.09 21.96 11.03
C PHE A 139 4.56 21.92 11.00
N MET A 140 3.91 20.76 11.21
CA MET A 140 2.44 20.65 11.24
C MET A 140 1.83 21.27 12.51
N GLY A 141 2.54 21.23 13.64
CA GLY A 141 2.03 21.58 14.95
C GLY A 141 1.25 20.42 15.60
N ARG A 142 1.32 20.33 16.93
CA ARG A 142 0.83 19.18 17.73
C ARG A 142 -0.66 18.88 17.52
N HIS A 143 -1.53 19.89 17.59
CA HIS A 143 -2.97 19.72 17.46
C HIS A 143 -3.37 19.18 16.07
N ARG A 144 -2.79 19.73 14.99
CA ARG A 144 -3.05 19.29 13.62
C ARG A 144 -2.47 17.91 13.34
N PHE A 145 -1.30 17.61 13.89
CA PHE A 145 -0.71 16.28 13.80
C PHE A 145 -1.61 15.21 14.45
N ALA A 146 -2.10 15.46 15.67
CA ALA A 146 -2.97 14.53 16.39
C ALA A 146 -4.33 14.31 15.70
N ARG A 147 -4.84 15.30 14.96
CA ARG A 147 -6.09 15.18 14.19
C ARG A 147 -5.90 14.45 12.85
N SER A 148 -4.67 14.31 12.38
CA SER A 148 -4.35 13.67 11.11
C SER A 148 -4.23 12.16 11.28
N ALA A 149 -5.30 11.42 10.93
CA ALA A 149 -5.31 9.95 10.94
C ALA A 149 -4.05 9.29 10.33
N PRO A 150 -3.55 9.69 9.13
CA PRO A 150 -2.35 9.08 8.59
C PRO A 150 -1.07 9.42 9.37
N ALA A 151 -0.99 10.59 10.02
CA ALA A 151 0.16 10.94 10.85
C ALA A 151 0.15 10.16 12.17
N VAL A 152 -1.02 9.99 12.78
CA VAL A 152 -1.22 9.16 13.97
C VAL A 152 -0.92 7.69 13.66
N LEU A 153 -1.39 7.17 12.53
CA LEU A 153 -1.09 5.79 12.13
C LEU A 153 0.39 5.58 11.82
N GLN A 154 1.05 6.55 11.18
CA GLN A 154 2.50 6.53 11.00
C GLN A 154 3.24 6.51 12.35
N LEU A 155 2.78 7.29 13.34
CA LEU A 155 3.34 7.28 14.70
C LEU A 155 3.14 5.91 15.37
N LEU A 156 1.94 5.34 15.30
CA LEU A 156 1.62 4.02 15.86
C LEU A 156 2.53 2.93 15.27
N LEU A 157 2.68 2.88 13.95
CA LEU A 157 3.56 1.91 13.28
C LEU A 157 5.03 2.09 13.68
N LEU A 158 5.47 3.34 13.84
CA LEU A 158 6.83 3.63 14.32
C LEU A 158 7.02 3.20 15.79
N THR A 159 6.00 3.37 16.64
CA THR A 159 6.07 2.90 18.03
C THR A 159 6.14 1.38 18.13
N VAL A 160 5.45 0.65 17.24
CA VAL A 160 5.58 -0.83 17.15
C VAL A 160 7.01 -1.20 16.76
N ALA A 161 7.59 -0.54 15.75
CA ALA A 161 8.98 -0.79 15.35
C ALA A 161 9.99 -0.48 16.47
N ALA A 162 9.80 0.62 17.20
CA ALA A 162 10.64 0.96 18.35
C ALA A 162 10.48 -0.03 19.51
N ALA A 163 9.27 -0.53 19.76
CA ALA A 163 9.00 -1.53 20.79
C ALA A 163 9.68 -2.86 20.46
N ASP A 164 9.62 -3.32 19.21
CA ASP A 164 10.31 -4.55 18.79
C ASP A 164 11.83 -4.42 18.94
N LEU A 165 12.40 -3.25 18.63
CA LEU A 165 13.82 -2.97 18.86
C LEU A 165 14.17 -2.96 20.36
N ALA A 166 13.31 -2.39 21.21
CA ALA A 166 13.50 -2.40 22.65
C ALA A 166 13.44 -3.83 23.23
N VAL A 167 12.52 -4.66 22.73
CA VAL A 167 12.45 -6.09 23.09
C VAL A 167 13.72 -6.82 22.65
N TRP A 168 14.23 -6.54 21.44
CA TRP A 168 15.49 -7.11 20.95
C TRP A 168 16.70 -6.73 21.82
N CYS A 169 16.75 -5.48 22.32
CA CYS A 169 17.79 -5.01 23.24
C CYS A 169 17.64 -5.59 24.66
N SER A 170 16.40 -5.83 25.10
CA SER A 170 16.16 -6.45 26.39
C SER A 170 16.64 -7.90 26.31
N SER A 171 17.53 -8.33 27.21
CA SER A 171 18.05 -9.70 27.30
C SER A 171 16.98 -10.77 27.56
N VAL A 172 15.70 -10.40 27.54
CA VAL A 172 14.53 -11.26 27.69
C VAL A 172 14.47 -12.19 26.48
N SER A 173 14.40 -13.49 26.74
CA SER A 173 14.39 -14.57 25.73
C SER A 173 13.15 -14.59 24.82
N TRP A 174 12.36 -13.51 24.76
CA TRP A 174 11.21 -13.36 23.90
C TRP A 174 11.64 -13.00 22.47
N ARG A 175 12.31 -13.93 21.80
CA ARG A 175 12.68 -13.79 20.39
C ARG A 175 11.57 -14.38 19.52
N ARG A 176 10.40 -13.74 19.50
CA ARG A 176 9.41 -14.00 18.44
C ARG A 176 9.79 -13.24 17.19
N THR A 177 9.17 -13.59 16.07
CA THR A 177 9.21 -12.78 14.85
C THR A 177 8.75 -11.35 15.16
N PRO A 178 9.57 -10.31 14.92
CA PRO A 178 9.17 -8.94 15.18
C PRO A 178 7.91 -8.57 14.41
N LEU A 179 6.95 -7.92 15.07
CA LEU A 179 5.68 -7.50 14.46
C LEU A 179 5.89 -6.37 13.44
N SER A 180 6.97 -5.61 13.58
CA SER A 180 7.38 -4.51 12.71
C SER A 180 7.68 -4.97 11.28
N ARG A 181 8.19 -6.19 11.10
CA ARG A 181 8.63 -6.75 9.81
C ARG A 181 7.49 -6.81 8.77
N PRO A 182 6.35 -7.51 9.03
CA PRO A 182 5.24 -7.51 8.08
C PRO A 182 4.58 -6.12 7.92
N LEU A 183 4.79 -5.22 8.88
CA LEU A 183 4.22 -3.86 8.87
C LEU A 183 5.09 -2.82 8.11
N ARG A 184 6.33 -3.15 7.70
CA ARG A 184 7.23 -2.22 6.98
C ARG A 184 6.59 -1.60 5.73
N PRO A 185 5.93 -2.37 4.83
CA PRO A 185 5.29 -1.78 3.64
C PRO A 185 4.18 -0.80 4.02
N LEU A 186 3.42 -1.12 5.07
CA LEU A 186 2.35 -0.26 5.56
C LEU A 186 2.91 1.07 6.09
N PHE A 187 4.00 1.01 6.86
CA PHE A 187 4.70 2.22 7.33
C PHE A 187 5.12 3.13 6.18
N ILE A 188 5.65 2.56 5.09
CA ILE A 188 6.06 3.32 3.89
C ILE A 188 4.88 3.97 3.19
N VAL A 189 3.76 3.26 3.06
CA VAL A 189 2.52 3.80 2.50
C VAL A 189 2.04 5.03 3.29
N PHE A 190 2.05 4.96 4.63
CA PHE A 190 1.64 6.08 5.48
C PHE A 190 2.69 7.20 5.58
N ALA A 191 3.97 6.90 5.33
CA ALA A 191 5.04 7.88 5.28
C ALA A 191 4.99 8.76 4.01
N HIS A 192 4.54 8.20 2.88
CA HIS A 192 4.50 8.90 1.60
C HIS A 192 3.10 9.25 1.13
N ARG A 193 2.81 10.56 1.02
CA ARG A 193 1.48 11.05 0.59
C ARG A 193 0.99 10.50 -0.75
N LYS A 194 1.87 10.34 -1.74
CA LYS A 194 1.49 9.78 -3.05
C LYS A 194 0.97 8.35 -2.90
N LEU A 195 1.70 7.51 -2.15
CA LEU A 195 1.30 6.14 -1.87
C LEU A 195 0.02 6.09 -1.03
N LEU A 196 -0.10 6.97 -0.03
CA LEU A 196 -1.30 7.10 0.80
C LEU A 196 -2.55 7.48 -0.02
N SER A 197 -2.41 8.42 -0.97
CA SER A 197 -3.50 8.82 -1.87
C SER A 197 -3.97 7.65 -2.72
N THR A 198 -3.04 6.90 -3.30
CA THR A 198 -3.33 5.67 -4.04
C THR A 198 -3.96 4.60 -3.14
N PHE A 199 -3.46 4.43 -1.92
CA PHE A 199 -4.02 3.48 -0.96
C PHE A 199 -5.47 3.81 -0.59
N TYR A 200 -5.77 5.08 -0.28
CA TYR A 200 -7.15 5.50 -0.03
C TYR A 200 -8.04 5.35 -1.26
N ALA A 201 -7.49 5.55 -2.46
CA ALA A 201 -8.22 5.26 -3.68
C ALA A 201 -8.60 3.78 -3.72
N VAL A 202 -7.64 2.86 -3.57
CA VAL A 202 -7.90 1.41 -3.55
C VAL A 202 -8.93 1.03 -2.48
N VAL A 203 -8.78 1.53 -1.24
CA VAL A 203 -9.73 1.25 -0.15
C VAL A 203 -11.14 1.77 -0.47
N ARG A 204 -11.25 2.93 -1.11
CA ARG A 204 -12.54 3.49 -1.52
C ARG A 204 -13.22 2.70 -2.63
N MET A 205 -12.45 2.06 -3.49
CA MET A 205 -12.92 1.19 -4.58
C MET A 205 -13.33 -0.19 -4.07
N LEU A 206 -12.85 -0.58 -2.89
CA LEU A 206 -13.04 -1.93 -2.33
C LEU A 206 -14.50 -2.37 -2.25
N PRO A 207 -15.47 -1.55 -1.79
CA PRO A 207 -16.87 -1.98 -1.74
C PRO A 207 -17.42 -2.38 -3.12
N ALA A 208 -17.10 -1.63 -4.18
CA ALA A 208 -17.53 -1.93 -5.53
C ALA A 208 -16.90 -3.22 -6.08
N VAL A 209 -15.64 -3.50 -5.70
CA VAL A 209 -14.96 -4.75 -6.04
C VAL A 209 -15.57 -5.94 -5.29
N LEU A 210 -15.87 -5.77 -4.00
CA LEU A 210 -16.45 -6.81 -3.16
C LEU A 210 -17.85 -7.23 -3.65
N GLU A 211 -18.67 -6.28 -4.10
CA GLU A 211 -19.98 -6.56 -4.70
C GLU A 211 -19.85 -7.50 -5.91
N LEU A 212 -18.92 -7.21 -6.82
CA LEU A 212 -18.69 -8.02 -8.01
C LEU A 212 -17.99 -9.35 -7.67
N LEU A 213 -17.06 -9.36 -6.71
CA LEU A 213 -16.45 -10.61 -6.22
C LEU A 213 -17.51 -11.52 -5.62
N LEU A 214 -18.49 -10.98 -4.89
CA LEU A 214 -19.59 -11.75 -4.34
C LEU A 214 -20.42 -12.39 -5.47
N LEU A 215 -20.77 -11.63 -6.50
CA LEU A 215 -21.47 -12.15 -7.68
C LEU A 215 -20.69 -13.28 -8.37
N ILE A 216 -19.40 -13.05 -8.67
CA ILE A 216 -18.52 -14.06 -9.29
C ILE A 216 -18.39 -15.29 -8.39
N SER A 217 -18.23 -15.12 -7.08
CA SER A 217 -18.12 -16.23 -6.13
C SER A 217 -19.39 -17.07 -6.06
N GLY A 218 -20.57 -16.44 -6.15
CA GLY A 218 -21.86 -17.15 -6.21
C GLY A 218 -22.01 -17.94 -7.51
N LEU A 219 -21.68 -17.35 -8.65
CA LEU A 219 -21.67 -18.04 -9.95
C LEU A 219 -20.66 -19.19 -9.99
N LEU A 220 -19.49 -18.99 -9.38
CA LEU A 220 -18.45 -20.00 -9.24
C LEU A 220 -18.94 -21.16 -8.37
N ALA A 221 -19.55 -20.87 -7.22
CA ALA A 221 -20.11 -21.88 -6.31
C ALA A 221 -21.23 -22.69 -6.96
N PHE A 222 -22.08 -22.03 -7.75
CA PHE A 222 -23.13 -22.68 -8.53
C PHE A 222 -22.56 -23.56 -9.65
N SER A 223 -21.57 -23.06 -10.39
CA SER A 223 -20.92 -23.87 -11.43
C SER A 223 -20.15 -25.06 -10.86
N ALA A 224 -19.54 -24.89 -9.67
CA ALA A 224 -18.90 -25.97 -8.94
C ALA A 224 -19.91 -27.06 -8.54
N LEU A 225 -21.14 -26.67 -8.18
CA LEU A 225 -22.22 -27.61 -7.89
C LEU A 225 -22.62 -28.37 -9.15
N ILE A 226 -22.79 -27.67 -10.28
CA ILE A 226 -23.10 -28.30 -11.56
C ILE A 226 -22.02 -29.31 -11.96
N SER A 227 -20.74 -28.91 -11.93
CA SER A 227 -19.66 -29.84 -12.31
C SER A 227 -19.54 -31.02 -11.35
N PHE A 228 -19.76 -30.82 -10.05
CA PHE A 228 -19.82 -31.92 -9.10
C PHE A 228 -20.93 -32.92 -9.44
N VAL A 229 -22.15 -32.44 -9.72
CA VAL A 229 -23.27 -33.31 -10.08
C VAL A 229 -23.04 -33.99 -11.45
N LEU A 230 -22.46 -33.27 -12.42
CA LEU A 230 -22.29 -33.76 -13.78
C LEU A 230 -21.14 -34.77 -13.93
N PHE A 231 -20.03 -34.55 -13.21
CA PHE A 231 -18.78 -35.31 -13.38
C PHE A 231 -18.38 -36.14 -12.16
N GLY A 232 -18.96 -35.89 -10.99
CA GLY A 232 -18.67 -36.64 -9.76
C GLY A 232 -18.99 -38.14 -9.87
N PRO A 233 -20.12 -38.55 -10.50
CA PRO A 233 -20.47 -39.97 -10.64
C PRO A 233 -19.70 -40.74 -11.74
N TRP A 234 -18.70 -40.15 -12.38
CA TRP A 234 -18.03 -40.79 -13.52
C TRP A 234 -17.06 -41.90 -13.11
N GLU A 235 -16.92 -42.91 -13.96
CA GLU A 235 -15.95 -44.00 -13.82
C GLU A 235 -14.96 -44.02 -15.00
N PRO A 236 -13.63 -44.00 -14.76
CA PRO A 236 -12.97 -43.85 -13.46
C PRO A 236 -13.18 -42.45 -12.84
N PRO A 237 -13.14 -42.32 -11.50
CA PRO A 237 -13.44 -41.07 -10.81
C PRO A 237 -12.47 -39.95 -11.19
N LEU A 238 -13.04 -38.78 -11.44
CA LEU A 238 -12.32 -37.56 -11.74
C LEU A 238 -11.97 -36.87 -10.42
N ALA A 239 -10.70 -36.90 -10.00
CA ALA A 239 -10.26 -36.27 -8.74
C ALA A 239 -10.65 -34.78 -8.64
N ALA A 240 -10.67 -34.07 -9.78
CA ALA A 240 -11.11 -32.68 -9.87
C ALA A 240 -12.58 -32.48 -9.44
N PHE A 241 -13.44 -33.48 -9.60
CA PHE A 241 -14.88 -33.40 -9.38
C PHE A 241 -15.42 -34.42 -8.37
N ALA A 242 -14.54 -35.08 -7.62
CA ALA A 242 -14.91 -36.16 -6.70
C ALA A 242 -15.75 -35.69 -5.49
N SER A 243 -15.63 -34.43 -5.10
CA SER A 243 -16.37 -33.79 -4.00
C SER A 243 -16.76 -32.37 -4.39
N TYR A 244 -17.74 -31.77 -3.71
CA TYR A 244 -18.08 -30.36 -3.94
C TYR A 244 -16.88 -29.42 -3.72
N GLY A 245 -16.08 -29.66 -2.67
CA GLY A 245 -14.89 -28.86 -2.39
C GLY A 245 -13.82 -28.97 -3.48
N SER A 246 -13.54 -30.18 -3.98
CA SER A 246 -12.61 -30.37 -5.09
C SER A 246 -13.13 -29.75 -6.39
N SER A 247 -14.44 -29.83 -6.66
CA SER A 247 -15.07 -29.18 -7.81
C SER A 247 -14.97 -27.67 -7.71
N PHE A 248 -15.22 -27.09 -6.54
CA PHE A 248 -15.08 -25.67 -6.29
C PHE A 248 -13.64 -25.19 -6.52
N TYR A 249 -12.66 -25.90 -5.98
CA TYR A 249 -11.25 -25.59 -6.20
C TYR A 249 -10.85 -25.70 -7.68
N SER A 250 -11.30 -26.77 -8.37
CA SER A 250 -11.02 -26.98 -9.79
C SER A 250 -11.67 -25.91 -10.68
N SER A 251 -12.90 -25.49 -10.36
CA SER A 251 -13.58 -24.36 -10.99
C SER A 251 -12.90 -23.04 -10.68
N PHE A 252 -12.38 -22.83 -9.46
CA PHE A 252 -11.63 -21.62 -9.11
C PHE A 252 -10.32 -21.50 -9.93
N LEU A 253 -9.59 -22.60 -10.11
CA LEU A 253 -8.42 -22.63 -11.00
C LEU A 253 -8.79 -22.44 -12.49
N LEU A 254 -9.98 -22.92 -12.88
CA LEU A 254 -10.49 -22.75 -14.24
C LEU A 254 -10.88 -21.30 -14.53
N LEU A 255 -11.37 -20.57 -13.52
CA LEU A 255 -11.63 -19.13 -13.59
C LEU A 255 -10.36 -18.33 -13.94
N THR A 256 -9.20 -18.76 -13.44
CA THR A 256 -7.89 -18.15 -13.79
C THR A 256 -7.22 -18.81 -14.99
N THR A 257 -7.94 -19.71 -15.69
CA THR A 257 -7.49 -20.48 -16.85
C THR A 257 -6.18 -21.26 -16.64
N THR A 258 -5.78 -21.51 -15.39
CA THR A 258 -4.46 -22.08 -15.06
C THR A 258 -4.40 -23.59 -15.35
N ASN A 259 -5.55 -24.26 -15.28
CA ASN A 259 -5.69 -25.71 -15.45
C ASN A 259 -6.47 -26.10 -16.72
N PHE A 260 -6.66 -25.17 -17.67
CA PHE A 260 -7.25 -25.45 -18.98
C PHE A 260 -6.12 -25.71 -20.00
N PRO A 261 -6.15 -26.77 -20.83
CA PRO A 261 -7.27 -27.71 -21.07
C PRO A 261 -7.32 -28.93 -20.15
N ASP A 262 -6.35 -29.11 -19.24
CA ASP A 262 -6.14 -30.37 -18.50
C ASP A 262 -7.37 -30.87 -17.74
N VAL A 263 -8.09 -29.97 -17.05
CA VAL A 263 -9.30 -30.32 -16.30
C VAL A 263 -10.48 -30.71 -17.21
N ALA A 264 -10.51 -30.18 -18.44
CA ALA A 264 -11.57 -30.41 -19.42
C ALA A 264 -11.30 -31.65 -20.29
N LEU A 265 -10.04 -32.05 -20.44
CA LEU A 265 -9.62 -33.07 -21.39
C LEU A 265 -10.20 -34.45 -21.11
N ARG A 266 -10.19 -34.90 -19.85
CA ARG A 266 -10.75 -36.21 -19.47
C ARG A 266 -12.27 -36.27 -19.67
N PRO A 267 -13.07 -35.30 -19.17
CA PRO A 267 -14.49 -35.21 -19.51
C PRO A 267 -14.75 -35.25 -21.02
N TYR A 268 -13.99 -34.44 -21.76
CA TYR A 268 -14.17 -34.30 -23.21
C TYR A 268 -13.88 -35.59 -23.99
N ARG A 269 -12.86 -36.35 -23.58
CA ARG A 269 -12.54 -37.64 -24.20
C ARG A 269 -13.64 -38.67 -24.03
N SER A 270 -14.33 -38.67 -22.88
CA SER A 270 -15.45 -39.60 -22.64
C SER A 270 -16.71 -39.19 -23.40
N SER A 271 -17.03 -37.90 -23.42
CA SER A 271 -18.15 -37.37 -24.19
C SER A 271 -17.86 -35.97 -24.68
N ARG A 272 -17.92 -35.77 -26.00
CA ARG A 272 -17.65 -34.46 -26.61
C ARG A 272 -18.61 -33.37 -26.13
N ALA A 273 -19.82 -33.75 -25.70
CA ALA A 273 -20.83 -32.82 -25.20
C ALA A 273 -20.40 -32.08 -23.92
N THR A 274 -19.49 -32.65 -23.12
CA THR A 274 -19.03 -32.00 -21.88
C THR A 274 -18.26 -30.72 -22.13
N VAL A 275 -17.75 -30.50 -23.35
CA VAL A 275 -17.10 -29.24 -23.74
C VAL A 275 -18.03 -28.06 -23.55
N LEU A 276 -19.34 -28.26 -23.69
CA LEU A 276 -20.34 -27.21 -23.54
C LEU A 276 -20.30 -26.59 -22.14
N TYR A 277 -20.15 -27.42 -21.09
CA TYR A 277 -20.00 -26.92 -19.72
C TYR A 277 -18.79 -25.99 -19.60
N PHE A 278 -17.63 -26.41 -20.11
CA PHE A 278 -16.40 -25.62 -20.03
C PHE A 278 -16.46 -24.35 -20.87
N VAL A 279 -17.06 -24.40 -22.06
CA VAL A 279 -17.25 -23.21 -22.91
C VAL A 279 -18.20 -22.21 -22.24
N VAL A 280 -19.34 -22.67 -21.74
CA VAL A 280 -20.32 -21.82 -21.04
C VAL A 280 -19.70 -21.23 -19.77
N PHE A 281 -18.94 -22.03 -19.02
CA PHE A 281 -18.16 -21.56 -17.87
C PHE A 281 -17.23 -20.41 -18.27
N GLN A 282 -16.39 -20.59 -19.31
CA GLN A 282 -15.44 -19.55 -19.71
C GLN A 282 -16.13 -18.30 -20.25
N LEU A 283 -17.19 -18.44 -21.04
CA LEU A 283 -17.96 -17.30 -21.52
C LEU A 283 -18.56 -16.51 -20.35
N THR A 284 -19.14 -17.19 -19.37
CA THR A 284 -19.87 -16.54 -18.27
C THR A 284 -18.94 -15.97 -17.20
N LEU A 285 -18.00 -16.78 -16.69
CA LEU A 285 -17.20 -16.42 -15.53
C LEU A 285 -15.92 -15.66 -15.91
N VAL A 286 -15.27 -16.01 -17.02
CA VAL A 286 -14.04 -15.35 -17.47
C VAL A 286 -14.34 -14.16 -18.37
N PHE A 287 -14.99 -14.39 -19.51
CA PHE A 287 -15.20 -13.32 -20.49
C PHE A 287 -16.24 -12.28 -20.06
N VAL A 288 -17.24 -12.65 -19.27
CA VAL A 288 -18.20 -11.69 -18.71
C VAL A 288 -17.81 -11.31 -17.28
N GLY A 289 -17.71 -12.28 -16.37
CA GLY A 289 -17.43 -12.04 -14.95
C GLY A 289 -16.12 -11.28 -14.70
N LEU A 290 -14.97 -11.84 -15.10
CA LEU A 290 -13.68 -11.18 -14.89
C LEU A 290 -13.50 -9.93 -15.76
N ALA A 291 -14.06 -9.86 -16.97
CA ALA A 291 -13.98 -8.65 -17.80
C ALA A 291 -14.79 -7.47 -17.24
N LEU A 292 -15.84 -7.74 -16.46
CA LEU A 292 -16.60 -6.71 -15.77
C LEU A 292 -15.79 -6.04 -14.64
N MET A 293 -14.82 -6.73 -14.04
CA MET A 293 -13.97 -6.20 -12.98
C MET A 293 -13.20 -4.93 -13.39
N PRO A 294 -12.35 -4.95 -14.43
CA PRO A 294 -11.64 -3.75 -14.85
C PRO A 294 -12.58 -2.64 -15.31
N ALA A 295 -13.71 -2.97 -15.96
CA ALA A 295 -14.70 -1.97 -16.37
C ALA A 295 -15.34 -1.25 -15.16
N ARG A 296 -15.70 -2.01 -14.13
CA ARG A 296 -16.25 -1.46 -12.87
C ARG A 296 -15.21 -0.64 -12.12
N LEU A 297 -13.98 -1.13 -12.07
CA LEU A 297 -12.83 -0.40 -11.51
C LEU A 297 -12.55 0.90 -12.27
N GLU A 298 -12.64 0.92 -13.59
CA GLU A 298 -12.44 2.16 -14.34
C GLU A 298 -13.56 3.17 -14.03
N ALA A 299 -14.82 2.72 -14.01
CA ALA A 299 -15.97 3.57 -13.71
C ALA A 299 -15.87 4.25 -12.34
N GLU A 300 -15.43 3.52 -11.31
CA GLU A 300 -15.29 4.06 -9.96
C GLU A 300 -13.97 4.86 -9.77
N TYR A 301 -12.93 4.58 -10.56
CA TYR A 301 -11.64 5.29 -10.48
C TYR A 301 -11.68 6.65 -11.20
N LEU A 302 -12.39 6.76 -12.32
CA LEU A 302 -12.52 7.99 -13.11
C LEU A 302 -12.92 9.23 -12.29
N PRO A 303 -13.89 9.19 -11.35
CA PRO A 303 -14.19 10.35 -10.50
C PRO A 303 -13.12 10.64 -9.45
N LEU A 304 -12.29 9.67 -9.06
CA LEU A 304 -11.23 9.82 -8.05
C LEU A 304 -9.92 10.35 -8.62
N SER A 305 -9.62 10.01 -9.88
CA SER A 305 -8.40 10.42 -10.59
C SER A 305 -7.98 11.90 -10.43
N PRO A 306 -8.86 12.92 -10.56
CA PRO A 306 -8.44 14.32 -10.42
C PRO A 306 -8.05 14.70 -8.98
N ARG A 307 -8.52 13.95 -7.97
CA ARG A 307 -8.10 14.13 -6.57
C ARG A 307 -6.78 13.43 -6.25
N ILE A 308 -6.45 12.35 -6.99
CA ILE A 308 -5.26 11.52 -6.75
C ILE A 308 -4.04 12.10 -7.47
N SER A 309 -4.22 12.59 -8.69
CA SER A 309 -3.16 13.23 -9.49
C SER A 309 -3.72 14.47 -10.20
N PRO A 310 -3.66 15.66 -9.57
CA PRO A 310 -4.14 16.90 -10.18
C PRO A 310 -3.29 17.33 -11.40
N TYR A 311 -2.13 16.69 -11.62
CA TYR A 311 -1.20 16.99 -12.71
C TYR A 311 -1.26 15.98 -13.86
N LEU A 312 -2.13 14.96 -13.82
CA LEU A 312 -2.33 14.13 -15.00
C LEU A 312 -3.02 14.99 -16.07
N PRO A 313 -2.45 15.12 -17.28
CA PRO A 313 -3.11 15.88 -18.35
C PRO A 313 -4.51 15.31 -18.56
N ILE A 314 -5.51 16.18 -18.54
CA ILE A 314 -6.91 15.81 -18.75
C ILE A 314 -6.99 15.09 -20.09
N SER A 315 -7.29 13.79 -20.08
CA SER A 315 -7.41 13.04 -21.33
C SER A 315 -8.51 13.65 -22.19
N ARG A 316 -8.31 13.67 -23.51
CA ARG A 316 -9.29 14.23 -24.48
C ARG A 316 -10.68 13.61 -24.31
N ALA A 317 -10.76 12.36 -23.85
CA ALA A 317 -12.01 11.67 -23.53
C ALA A 317 -12.77 12.31 -22.35
N ARG A 318 -12.06 12.76 -21.30
CA ARG A 318 -12.68 13.45 -20.15
C ARG A 318 -13.17 14.85 -20.52
N VAL A 319 -12.48 15.55 -21.42
CA VAL A 319 -12.97 16.84 -21.96
C VAL A 319 -14.30 16.62 -22.68
N ARG A 320 -14.41 15.60 -23.53
CA ARG A 320 -15.67 15.26 -24.22
C ARG A 320 -16.79 14.88 -23.26
N HIS A 321 -16.51 14.06 -22.24
CA HIS A 321 -17.53 13.66 -21.26
C HIS A 321 -17.99 14.82 -20.36
N LEU A 322 -17.10 15.76 -20.02
CA LEU A 322 -17.46 16.96 -19.25
C LEU A 322 -18.24 17.98 -20.09
N LEU A 323 -17.91 18.09 -21.38
CA LEU A 323 -18.67 18.93 -22.33
C LEU A 323 -20.06 18.34 -22.60
N ALA A 324 -20.18 17.01 -22.72
CA ALA A 324 -21.46 16.33 -22.91
C ALA A 324 -22.41 16.38 -21.70
N ARG A 325 -21.90 16.65 -20.48
CA ARG A 325 -22.73 16.87 -19.29
C ARG A 325 -23.15 18.33 -19.07
N ARG A 326 -22.58 19.26 -19.84
CA ARG A 326 -22.89 20.70 -19.77
C ARG A 326 -23.74 21.21 -20.94
N ALA A 327 -23.92 20.39 -21.97
CA ALA A 327 -24.94 20.56 -23.00
C ALA A 327 -26.20 19.80 -22.59
#